data_AF-A0A1X6MIS3-F1
#
_entry.id   AF-A0A1X6MIS3-F1
#
_cell.length_a   1.000
_cell.length_b   1.000
_cell.length_c   1.000
_cell.angle_alpha   90.00
_cell.angle_beta   90.00
_cell.angle_gamma   90.00
#
_symmetry.space_group_name_H-M   'P 1'
#
loop_
_entity.id
_entity.type
_entity.pdbx_description
1 polymer ?
#
loop_
_entity_poly.entity_id
_entity_poly.type
_entity_poly.pdbx_seq_one_letter_code
_entity_poly.pdbx_strand_id
1 'polypeptide(L)'
;MACATLEATQRDIVNIRVKIQFAPLLDPPVSGGMTDTLSRLKAIIMKEGPVSQSEYTEVPVLLRRLRYLLRAFYDAKIMKKSPVDPKYYDLKSMADVGLQLHRLGIYLQLKPARLRALCKTAPDTEVLVLDEPMDIGKWRKQAHNAAQTLLEDPESNDSESVSVAELEVSADDDLAAFEMVPFVADVLVAFIQIPAHDNADKRRKGKALKRLVEFSTCPLHRSALGDYLADSMRPLYGSDKLTQDFVAAGGLPALVLDWAESFATTTSQKALDKLHSGAWQNQSVESLQHILRGLIHKVEKDVDEAVVNPLFVRIVHEIYSRYGKAPFERGSQLSHNEIIIFFLWRRFSSKPNAYKSPEAILGLLKKYRNVPWTTRQRHGWMTLSISGRWDCIEMYGCKHADCPERQVLLYLKEKRIRAKPAQGMLRSVRVWTKADWKTHKETCKEMTTMKKEAMEVEI
;
A
#
# COMPACT_ATOMS: atom_id res chain seq x y z
N MET A 1 -31.94 -9.26 -17.68
CA MET A 1 -31.15 -8.44 -18.64
C MET A 1 -30.35 -7.30 -18.00
N ALA A 2 -30.39 -7.06 -16.68
CA ALA A 2 -29.64 -5.98 -16.01
C ALA A 2 -28.32 -6.43 -15.35
N CYS A 3 -27.87 -7.67 -15.56
CA CYS A 3 -26.67 -8.24 -14.91
C CYS A 3 -25.39 -8.14 -15.78
N ALA A 4 -25.53 -7.76 -17.07
CA ALA A 4 -24.41 -7.72 -18.01
C ALA A 4 -23.74 -6.33 -18.11
N THR A 5 -24.40 -5.27 -17.65
CA THR A 5 -23.89 -3.89 -17.74
C THR A 5 -22.98 -3.48 -16.58
N LEU A 6 -23.01 -4.19 -15.44
CA LEU A 6 -22.12 -3.92 -14.29
C LEU A 6 -20.75 -4.61 -14.42
N GLU A 7 -20.69 -5.77 -15.09
CA GLU A 7 -19.41 -6.45 -15.37
C GLU A 7 -18.57 -5.68 -16.42
N ALA A 8 -19.21 -4.96 -17.34
CA ALA A 8 -18.51 -4.14 -18.33
C ALA A 8 -17.74 -2.98 -17.68
N THR A 9 -18.35 -2.29 -16.70
CA THR A 9 -17.72 -1.15 -16.02
C THR A 9 -16.62 -1.55 -15.04
N GLN A 10 -16.64 -2.78 -14.50
CA GLN A 10 -15.58 -3.29 -13.63
C GLN A 10 -14.40 -3.90 -14.41
N ARG A 11 -14.63 -4.51 -15.58
CA ARG A 11 -13.53 -5.00 -16.44
C ARG A 11 -12.70 -3.85 -17.02
N ASP A 12 -13.29 -2.68 -17.24
CA ASP A 12 -12.56 -1.49 -17.70
C ASP A 12 -11.62 -0.90 -16.64
N ILE A 13 -11.77 -1.24 -15.35
CA ILE A 13 -10.86 -0.82 -14.28
C ILE A 13 -9.64 -1.77 -14.19
N VAL A 14 -9.79 -3.04 -14.57
CA VAL A 14 -8.76 -4.08 -14.38
C VAL A 14 -7.77 -4.18 -15.56
N ASN A 15 -8.10 -3.62 -16.74
CA ASN A 15 -7.25 -3.69 -17.93
C ASN A 15 -6.61 -2.36 -18.35
N ILE A 16 -6.52 -1.39 -17.43
CA ILE A 16 -5.72 -0.20 -17.70
C ILE A 16 -4.24 -0.56 -17.51
N ARG A 17 -3.65 -1.26 -18.50
CA ARG A 17 -2.26 -1.02 -18.87
C ARG A 17 -2.21 0.43 -19.34
N VAL A 18 -2.17 1.37 -18.39
CA VAL A 18 -1.91 2.76 -18.71
C VAL A 18 -0.51 2.73 -19.29
N LYS A 19 -0.38 2.78 -20.63
CA LYS A 19 0.79 3.43 -21.21
C LYS A 19 0.66 4.87 -20.74
N ILE A 20 1.23 5.17 -19.58
CA ILE A 20 1.40 6.53 -19.08
C ILE A 20 2.39 7.15 -20.05
N GLN A 21 1.89 7.60 -21.20
CA GLN A 21 2.59 8.58 -22.00
C GLN A 21 2.53 9.85 -21.16
N PHE A 22 3.69 10.24 -20.63
CA PHE A 22 3.84 11.54 -20.01
C PHE A 22 3.33 12.59 -20.99
N ALA A 23 2.48 13.49 -20.52
CA ALA A 23 2.19 14.70 -21.29
C ALA A 23 3.55 15.33 -21.64
N PRO A 24 3.84 15.61 -22.92
CA PRO A 24 5.09 16.25 -23.30
C PRO A 24 5.21 17.54 -22.49
N LEU A 25 6.35 17.69 -21.82
CA LEU A 25 6.69 18.90 -21.07
C LEU A 25 6.63 20.06 -22.08
N LEU A 26 5.69 20.98 -21.90
CA LEU A 26 5.64 22.20 -22.69
C LEU A 26 6.92 23.00 -22.39
N ASP A 27 7.68 23.30 -23.45
CA ASP A 27 8.87 24.14 -23.42
C ASP A 27 8.49 25.51 -22.81
N PRO A 28 9.05 25.93 -21.64
CA PRO A 28 8.30 26.81 -20.77
C PRO A 28 8.49 28.31 -21.09
N PRO A 29 7.45 29.15 -20.91
CA PRO A 29 7.45 30.60 -21.13
C PRO A 29 7.90 31.44 -19.91
N VAL A 30 8.57 30.86 -18.90
CA VAL A 30 8.90 31.57 -17.63
C VAL A 30 10.39 31.48 -17.30
N SER A 31 11.06 32.64 -17.23
CA SER A 31 12.45 32.79 -16.77
C SER A 31 12.50 32.82 -15.23
N GLY A 32 12.87 31.70 -14.60
CA GLY A 32 13.05 31.64 -13.14
C GLY A 32 13.51 30.27 -12.63
N GLY A 33 14.25 30.27 -11.51
CA GLY A 33 14.63 29.09 -10.73
C GLY A 33 13.50 28.58 -9.83
N MET A 34 13.77 27.55 -9.03
CA MET A 34 12.77 26.94 -8.17
C MET A 34 12.26 27.90 -7.09
N THR A 35 13.16 28.67 -6.48
CA THR A 35 12.82 29.64 -5.43
C THR A 35 11.95 30.77 -5.95
N ASP A 36 12.27 31.33 -7.12
CA ASP A 36 11.44 32.35 -7.78
C ASP A 36 10.04 31.81 -8.09
N THR A 37 9.97 30.61 -8.70
CA THR A 37 8.70 29.99 -9.08
C THR A 37 7.80 29.74 -7.86
N LEU A 38 8.37 29.20 -6.77
CA LEU A 38 7.65 28.99 -5.50
C LEU A 38 7.20 30.32 -4.86
N SER A 39 8.08 31.33 -4.87
CA SER A 39 7.79 32.64 -4.27
C SER A 39 6.64 33.33 -4.98
N ARG A 40 6.63 33.30 -6.32
CA ARG A 40 5.52 33.83 -7.15
C ARG A 40 4.22 33.08 -6.90
N LEU A 41 4.28 31.75 -6.89
CA LEU A 41 3.11 30.91 -6.62
C LEU A 41 2.51 31.23 -5.24
N LYS A 42 3.36 31.37 -4.22
CA LYS A 42 2.97 31.77 -2.86
C LYS A 42 2.35 33.17 -2.83
N ALA A 43 2.97 34.14 -3.50
CA ALA A 43 2.48 35.51 -3.57
C ALA A 43 1.08 35.62 -4.18
N ILE A 44 0.76 34.75 -5.15
CA ILE A 44 -0.57 34.70 -5.78
C ILE A 44 -1.57 33.96 -4.88
N ILE A 45 -1.27 32.71 -4.48
CA ILE A 45 -2.22 31.85 -3.77
C ILE A 45 -2.54 32.41 -2.39
N MET A 46 -1.54 32.87 -1.65
CA MET A 46 -1.67 33.33 -0.26
C MET A 46 -1.88 34.83 -0.13
N LYS A 47 -2.14 35.55 -1.23
CA LYS A 47 -2.33 37.01 -1.23
C LYS A 47 -3.41 37.43 -0.23
N GLU A 48 -3.06 38.38 0.63
CA GLU A 48 -4.01 39.05 1.53
C GLU A 48 -4.83 40.06 0.70
N GLY A 49 -6.03 39.65 0.28
CA GLY A 49 -6.94 40.50 -0.51
C GLY A 49 -7.35 39.90 -1.87
N PRO A 50 -7.92 40.70 -2.77
CA PRO A 50 -8.32 40.24 -4.10
C PRO A 50 -7.09 39.86 -4.93
N VAL A 51 -7.23 38.79 -5.72
CA VAL A 51 -6.24 38.33 -6.70
C VAL A 51 -6.79 38.65 -8.08
N SER A 52 -5.98 39.27 -8.94
CA SER A 52 -6.41 39.63 -10.29
C SER A 52 -6.57 38.40 -11.17
N GLN A 53 -7.31 38.54 -12.28
CA GLN A 53 -7.44 37.44 -13.23
C GLN A 53 -6.10 37.04 -13.84
N SER A 54 -5.23 38.02 -14.16
CA SER A 54 -3.90 37.78 -14.71
C SER A 54 -3.00 36.99 -13.75
N GLU A 55 -3.08 37.31 -12.45
CA GLU A 55 -2.36 36.57 -11.41
C GLU A 55 -2.84 35.10 -11.36
N TYR A 56 -4.15 34.84 -11.43
CA TYR A 56 -4.65 33.46 -11.45
C TYR A 56 -4.25 32.67 -12.68
N THR A 57 -4.23 33.29 -13.86
CA THR A 57 -3.83 32.61 -15.10
C THR A 57 -2.38 32.14 -15.07
N GLU A 58 -1.54 32.71 -14.20
CA GLU A 58 -0.14 32.33 -14.04
C GLU A 58 0.04 31.03 -13.24
N VAL A 59 -0.87 30.73 -12.30
CA VAL A 59 -0.78 29.59 -11.37
C VAL A 59 -0.53 28.24 -12.07
N PRO A 60 -1.31 27.79 -13.07
CA PRO A 60 -1.05 26.51 -13.72
C PRO A 60 0.32 26.45 -14.42
N VAL A 61 0.79 27.58 -14.97
CA VAL A 61 2.12 27.66 -15.61
C VAL A 61 3.22 27.50 -14.56
N LEU A 62 3.09 28.17 -13.41
CA LEU A 62 4.03 28.03 -12.29
C LEU A 62 4.06 26.59 -11.74
N LEU A 63 2.91 25.94 -11.58
CA LEU A 63 2.84 24.54 -11.11
C LEU A 63 3.52 23.57 -12.10
N ARG A 64 3.31 23.73 -13.40
CA ARG A 64 4.01 22.93 -14.42
C ARG A 64 5.51 23.22 -14.44
N ARG A 65 5.91 24.48 -14.22
CA ARG A 65 7.33 24.86 -14.09
C ARG A 65 7.98 24.20 -12.87
N LEU A 66 7.32 24.20 -11.70
CA LEU A 66 7.81 23.48 -10.52
C LEU A 66 7.98 22.00 -10.80
N ARG A 67 6.97 21.36 -11.41
CA ARG A 67 7.05 19.96 -11.83
C ARG A 67 8.23 19.70 -12.77
N TYR A 68 8.47 20.58 -13.74
CA TYR A 68 9.63 20.50 -14.63
C TYR A 68 10.95 20.62 -13.87
N LEU A 69 11.07 21.60 -12.98
CA LEU A 69 12.30 21.83 -12.21
C LEU A 69 12.61 20.67 -11.26
N LEU A 70 11.57 20.08 -10.63
CA LEU A 70 11.69 18.89 -9.80
C LEU A 70 12.17 17.68 -10.63
N ARG A 71 11.62 17.51 -11.84
CA ARG A 71 12.04 16.46 -12.76
C ARG A 71 13.47 16.65 -13.24
N ALA A 72 13.84 17.88 -13.59
CA ALA A 72 15.19 18.21 -14.03
C ALA A 72 16.21 17.97 -12.90
N PHE A 73 15.87 18.36 -11.66
CA PHE A 73 16.69 18.09 -10.48
C PHE A 73 16.87 16.59 -10.27
N TYR A 74 15.76 15.85 -10.36
CA TYR A 74 15.76 14.39 -10.28
C TYR A 74 16.66 13.76 -11.35
N ASP A 75 16.52 14.17 -12.62
CA ASP A 75 17.33 13.63 -13.72
C ASP A 75 18.82 14.01 -13.60
N ALA A 76 19.15 15.19 -13.05
CA ALA A 76 20.54 15.59 -12.81
C ALA A 76 21.17 14.82 -11.64
N LYS A 77 20.49 14.80 -10.48
CA LYS A 77 21.01 14.19 -9.24
C LYS A 77 21.04 12.67 -9.33
N ILE A 78 19.97 12.06 -9.83
CA ILE A 78 19.74 10.62 -9.77
C ILE A 78 20.15 9.93 -11.07
N MET A 79 19.80 10.51 -12.21
CA MET A 79 20.10 9.90 -13.51
C MET A 79 21.46 10.32 -14.08
N LYS A 80 22.23 11.15 -13.35
CA LYS A 80 23.54 11.70 -13.75
C LYS A 80 23.53 12.31 -15.16
N LYS A 81 22.38 12.80 -15.62
CA LYS A 81 22.26 13.50 -16.90
C LYS A 81 22.86 14.89 -16.74
N SER A 82 23.51 15.41 -17.79
CA SER A 82 24.13 16.74 -17.78
C SER A 82 23.17 17.78 -17.19
N PRO A 83 23.62 18.59 -16.22
CA PRO A 83 22.71 19.45 -15.49
C PRO A 83 22.08 20.47 -16.44
N VAL A 84 20.76 20.60 -16.33
CA VAL A 84 20.10 21.87 -16.66
C VAL A 84 20.80 22.96 -15.83
N ASP A 85 21.07 24.11 -16.41
CA ASP A 85 21.87 25.21 -15.84
C ASP A 85 21.70 25.37 -14.30
N PRO A 86 22.78 25.31 -13.50
CA PRO A 86 22.74 25.38 -12.02
C PRO A 86 21.92 26.54 -11.46
N LYS A 87 21.76 27.63 -12.22
CA LYS A 87 20.95 28.79 -11.85
C LYS A 87 19.48 28.45 -11.56
N TYR A 88 18.98 27.30 -12.01
CA TYR A 88 17.61 26.87 -11.79
C TYR A 88 17.41 26.01 -10.52
N TYR A 89 18.50 25.61 -9.86
CA TYR A 89 18.52 24.78 -8.63
C TYR A 89 19.01 25.59 -7.43
N ASP A 90 18.30 26.66 -7.11
CA ASP A 90 18.67 27.66 -6.10
C ASP A 90 18.19 27.35 -4.68
N LEU A 91 17.88 26.09 -4.37
CA LEU A 91 17.34 25.66 -3.07
C LEU A 91 18.38 25.06 -2.15
N LYS A 92 18.15 25.22 -0.84
CA LYS A 92 18.93 24.56 0.22
C LYS A 92 18.52 23.10 0.45
N SER A 93 17.23 22.79 0.30
CA SER A 93 16.68 21.44 0.54
C SER A 93 15.45 21.20 -0.34
N MET A 94 15.26 19.96 -0.80
CA MET A 94 14.06 19.54 -1.56
C MET A 94 12.84 19.38 -0.65
N ALA A 95 13.03 18.97 0.60
CA ALA A 95 11.95 18.85 1.58
C ALA A 95 11.26 20.21 1.86
N ASP A 96 11.99 21.32 1.72
CA ASP A 96 11.43 22.67 1.85
C ASP A 96 10.42 22.98 0.74
N VAL A 97 10.54 22.34 -0.43
CA VAL A 97 9.60 22.49 -1.55
C VAL A 97 8.28 21.82 -1.23
N GLY A 98 8.31 20.53 -0.86
CA GLY A 98 7.11 19.78 -0.48
C GLY A 98 6.37 20.45 0.67
N LEU A 99 7.09 20.92 1.70
CA LEU A 99 6.48 21.62 2.83
C LEU A 99 5.81 22.95 2.42
N GLN A 100 6.43 23.73 1.53
CA GLN A 100 5.82 24.96 1.02
C GLN A 100 4.60 24.66 0.16
N LEU A 101 4.69 23.66 -0.72
CA LEU A 101 3.58 23.20 -1.56
C LEU A 101 2.40 22.71 -0.72
N HIS A 102 2.67 21.93 0.32
CA HIS A 102 1.66 21.51 1.30
C HIS A 102 0.96 22.71 1.96
N ARG A 103 1.71 23.73 2.40
CA ARG A 103 1.12 24.96 2.98
C ARG A 103 0.20 25.69 2.00
N LEU A 104 0.57 25.75 0.71
CA LEU A 104 -0.26 26.34 -0.34
C LEU A 104 -1.55 25.55 -0.55
N GLY A 105 -1.45 24.22 -0.55
CA GLY A 105 -2.59 23.30 -0.64
C GLY A 105 -3.57 23.49 0.52
N ILE A 106 -3.07 23.42 1.76
CA ILE A 106 -3.86 23.68 2.97
C ILE A 106 -4.51 25.07 2.92
N TYR A 107 -3.81 26.10 2.45
CA TYR A 107 -4.40 27.44 2.35
C TYR A 107 -5.64 27.43 1.41
N LEU A 108 -5.54 26.77 0.25
CA LEU A 108 -6.67 26.62 -0.68
C LEU A 108 -7.81 25.79 -0.07
N GLN A 109 -7.48 24.76 0.70
CA GLN A 109 -8.44 23.95 1.45
C GLN A 109 -9.23 24.79 2.46
N LEU A 110 -8.55 25.67 3.20
CA LEU A 110 -9.16 26.58 4.17
C LEU A 110 -9.88 27.77 3.52
N LYS A 111 -9.69 28.01 2.21
CA LYS A 111 -10.31 29.10 1.45
C LYS A 111 -11.06 28.59 0.21
N PRO A 112 -12.20 27.88 0.35
CA PRO A 112 -13.01 27.38 -0.76
C PRO A 112 -13.32 28.37 -1.88
N ALA A 113 -13.66 29.62 -1.52
CA ALA A 113 -13.95 30.67 -2.49
C ALA A 113 -12.73 31.01 -3.36
N ARG A 114 -11.52 30.96 -2.78
CA ARG A 114 -10.25 31.18 -3.47
C ARG A 114 -9.99 30.07 -4.49
N LEU A 115 -10.15 28.81 -4.08
CA LEU A 115 -9.98 27.66 -4.97
C LEU A 115 -11.00 27.69 -6.12
N ARG A 116 -12.27 28.00 -5.85
CA ARG A 116 -13.30 28.16 -6.90
C ARG A 116 -12.96 29.28 -7.88
N ALA A 117 -12.53 30.44 -7.38
CA ALA A 117 -12.12 31.56 -8.22
C ALA A 117 -10.91 31.21 -9.11
N LEU A 118 -9.94 30.49 -8.55
CA LEU A 118 -8.79 29.95 -9.28
C LEU A 118 -9.25 29.00 -10.39
N CYS A 119 -10.03 27.96 -10.09
CA CYS A 119 -10.49 27.01 -11.12
C CYS A 119 -11.41 27.64 -12.17
N LYS A 120 -12.14 28.70 -11.82
CA LYS A 120 -12.99 29.44 -12.77
C LYS A 120 -12.15 30.28 -13.74
N THR A 121 -11.09 30.93 -13.23
CA THR A 121 -10.25 31.85 -14.01
C THR A 121 -9.15 31.11 -14.78
N ALA A 122 -8.60 30.07 -14.17
CA ALA A 122 -7.53 29.22 -14.70
C ALA A 122 -7.97 27.74 -14.67
N PRO A 123 -8.84 27.31 -15.61
CA PRO A 123 -9.36 25.94 -15.64
C PRO A 123 -8.27 24.88 -15.80
N ASP A 124 -7.13 25.24 -16.39
CA ASP A 124 -5.93 24.40 -16.48
C ASP A 124 -5.44 23.88 -15.12
N THR A 125 -5.66 24.62 -14.02
CA THR A 125 -5.33 24.14 -12.67
C THR A 125 -6.14 22.90 -12.31
N GLU A 126 -7.42 22.85 -12.71
CA GLU A 126 -8.27 21.67 -12.50
C GLU A 126 -7.73 20.46 -13.27
N VAL A 127 -7.32 20.65 -14.52
CA VAL A 127 -6.74 19.59 -15.36
C VAL A 127 -5.44 19.06 -14.73
N LEU A 128 -4.56 19.95 -14.26
CA LEU A 128 -3.30 19.56 -13.64
C LEU A 128 -3.51 18.71 -12.38
N VAL A 129 -4.44 19.10 -11.52
CA VAL A 129 -4.68 18.42 -10.23
C VAL A 129 -5.50 17.14 -10.40
N LEU A 130 -6.54 17.16 -11.25
CA LEU A 130 -7.47 16.04 -11.38
C LEU A 130 -7.06 15.02 -12.44
N ASP A 131 -6.43 15.45 -13.53
CA ASP A 131 -6.29 14.62 -14.74
C ASP A 131 -4.83 14.28 -15.05
N GLU A 132 -3.88 15.21 -14.92
CA GLU A 132 -2.47 14.92 -15.24
C GLU A 132 -1.86 13.90 -14.25
N PRO A 133 -1.18 12.82 -14.68
CA PRO A 133 -0.61 11.81 -13.77
C PRO A 133 0.50 12.41 -12.89
N MET A 134 0.74 11.87 -11.69
CA MET A 134 1.87 12.28 -10.85
C MET A 134 3.17 11.61 -11.31
N ASP A 135 4.30 12.28 -11.10
CA ASP A 135 5.59 11.61 -11.18
C ASP A 135 5.88 10.96 -9.82
N ILE A 136 6.43 9.75 -9.87
CA ILE A 136 6.76 8.91 -8.71
C ILE A 136 8.20 8.41 -8.78
N GLY A 137 8.96 8.86 -9.79
CA GLY A 137 10.35 8.48 -10.00
C GLY A 137 10.52 7.17 -10.77
N LYS A 138 11.75 6.92 -11.23
CA LYS A 138 12.12 5.74 -12.01
C LYS A 138 12.40 4.55 -11.09
N TRP A 139 13.17 4.75 -10.03
CA TRP A 139 13.61 3.68 -9.15
C TRP A 139 12.45 3.07 -8.38
N ARG A 140 11.50 3.87 -7.90
CA ARG A 140 10.29 3.40 -7.24
C ARG A 140 9.42 2.54 -8.17
N LYS A 141 9.31 2.92 -9.46
CA LYS A 141 8.64 2.09 -10.48
C LYS A 141 9.37 0.78 -10.72
N GLN A 142 10.70 0.82 -10.81
CA GLN A 142 11.50 -0.38 -11.03
C GLN A 142 11.44 -1.31 -9.81
N ALA A 143 11.58 -0.78 -8.61
CA ALA A 143 11.44 -1.52 -7.35
C ALA A 143 10.05 -2.17 -7.26
N HIS A 144 8.98 -1.41 -7.53
CA HIS A 144 7.63 -1.95 -7.51
C HIS A 144 7.44 -3.08 -8.54
N ASN A 145 7.88 -2.88 -9.79
CA ASN A 145 7.76 -3.91 -10.82
C ASN A 145 8.59 -5.16 -10.49
N ALA A 146 9.79 -4.97 -9.96
CA ALA A 146 10.66 -6.06 -9.54
C ALA A 146 10.04 -6.84 -8.37
N ALA A 147 9.47 -6.14 -7.38
CA ALA A 147 8.74 -6.74 -6.26
C ALA A 147 7.49 -7.51 -6.72
N GLN A 148 6.71 -6.97 -7.68
CA GLN A 148 5.58 -7.72 -8.26
C GLN A 148 6.07 -8.97 -9.00
N THR A 149 7.15 -8.86 -9.79
CA THR A 149 7.74 -10.01 -10.50
C THR A 149 8.20 -11.08 -9.51
N LEU A 150 8.86 -10.68 -8.42
CA LEU A 150 9.29 -11.57 -7.35
C LEU A 150 8.12 -12.28 -6.66
N LEU A 151 7.02 -11.57 -6.43
CA LEU A 151 5.81 -12.14 -5.81
C LEU A 151 5.05 -13.09 -6.75
N GLU A 152 5.07 -12.81 -8.04
CA GLU A 152 4.38 -13.61 -9.07
C GLU A 152 5.19 -14.83 -9.50
N ASP A 153 6.52 -14.79 -9.34
CA ASP A 153 7.40 -15.90 -9.68
C ASP A 153 7.54 -16.89 -8.50
N PRO A 154 6.88 -18.06 -8.55
CA PRO A 154 7.04 -19.06 -7.52
C PRO A 154 8.46 -19.64 -7.47
N GLU A 155 9.31 -19.41 -8.48
CA GLU A 155 10.68 -19.92 -8.57
C GLU A 155 11.74 -18.85 -8.29
N SER A 156 11.34 -17.68 -7.80
CA SER A 156 12.28 -16.61 -7.46
C SER A 156 13.36 -17.05 -6.47
N ASN A 157 14.50 -16.36 -6.40
CA ASN A 157 15.61 -16.70 -5.51
C ASN A 157 16.14 -15.50 -4.69
N ASP A 158 17.05 -15.78 -3.75
CA ASP A 158 17.70 -14.79 -2.87
C ASP A 158 18.36 -13.63 -3.62
N SER A 159 19.03 -13.89 -4.74
CA SER A 159 19.68 -12.83 -5.50
C SER A 159 18.66 -11.84 -6.08
N GLU A 160 17.47 -12.32 -6.44
CA GLU A 160 16.37 -11.47 -6.92
C GLU A 160 15.74 -10.71 -5.77
N SER A 161 15.58 -11.33 -4.60
CA SER A 161 15.09 -10.65 -3.39
C SER A 161 16.05 -9.54 -2.92
N VAL A 162 17.36 -9.79 -2.91
CA VAL A 162 18.39 -8.78 -2.59
C VAL A 162 18.38 -7.67 -3.62
N SER A 163 18.27 -7.99 -4.91
CA SER A 163 18.17 -6.98 -5.96
C SER A 163 16.94 -6.09 -5.83
N VAL A 164 15.78 -6.65 -5.43
CA VAL A 164 14.59 -5.86 -5.09
C VAL A 164 14.86 -4.93 -3.91
N ALA A 165 15.49 -5.42 -2.84
CA ALA A 165 15.82 -4.60 -1.68
C ALA A 165 16.80 -3.45 -2.03
N GLU A 166 17.80 -3.70 -2.88
CA GLU A 166 18.71 -2.65 -3.38
C GLU A 166 17.99 -1.59 -4.22
N LEU A 167 17.00 -2.01 -5.03
CA LEU A 167 16.14 -1.10 -5.77
C LEU A 167 15.23 -0.28 -4.84
N GLU A 168 14.73 -0.86 -3.74
CA GLU A 168 13.94 -0.14 -2.74
C GLU A 168 14.78 0.93 -2.02
N VAL A 169 16.02 0.62 -1.65
CA VAL A 169 16.97 1.61 -1.10
C VAL A 169 17.20 2.73 -2.11
N SER A 170 17.43 2.38 -3.38
CA SER A 170 17.59 3.37 -4.45
C SER A 170 16.31 4.17 -4.72
N ALA A 171 15.14 3.66 -4.37
CA ALA A 171 13.89 4.36 -4.56
C ALA A 171 13.71 5.53 -3.59
N ASP A 172 14.44 5.56 -2.47
CA ASP A 172 14.42 6.70 -1.54
C ASP A 172 15.09 7.95 -2.12
N ASP A 173 15.89 7.79 -3.17
CA ASP A 173 16.42 8.90 -3.95
C ASP A 173 15.35 9.56 -4.85
N ASP A 174 14.18 8.93 -5.05
CA ASP A 174 13.09 9.45 -5.89
C ASP A 174 12.25 10.56 -5.23
N LEU A 175 12.57 11.00 -4.01
CA LEU A 175 11.82 12.01 -3.24
C LEU A 175 11.41 13.22 -4.10
N ALA A 176 12.36 13.77 -4.86
CA ALA A 176 12.16 14.91 -5.75
C ALA A 176 11.00 14.73 -6.76
N ALA A 177 10.76 13.50 -7.22
CA ALA A 177 9.75 13.22 -8.23
C ALA A 177 8.31 13.45 -7.71
N PHE A 178 8.09 13.29 -6.40
CA PHE A 178 6.77 13.34 -5.80
C PHE A 178 6.55 14.50 -4.81
N GLU A 179 7.46 15.48 -4.75
CA GLU A 179 7.31 16.70 -3.91
C GLU A 179 6.07 17.55 -4.25
N MET A 180 5.49 17.38 -5.46
CA MET A 180 4.23 18.03 -5.83
C MET A 180 2.99 17.42 -5.18
N VAL A 181 3.09 16.20 -4.67
CA VAL A 181 1.93 15.43 -4.20
C VAL A 181 1.23 16.06 -3.02
N PRO A 182 1.90 16.60 -1.98
CA PRO A 182 1.20 17.26 -0.88
C PRO A 182 0.23 18.34 -1.37
N PHE A 183 0.68 19.25 -2.25
CA PHE A 183 -0.20 20.27 -2.84
C PHE A 183 -1.39 19.66 -3.59
N VAL A 184 -1.13 18.65 -4.44
CA VAL A 184 -2.19 17.98 -5.21
C VAL A 184 -3.19 17.31 -4.27
N ALA A 185 -2.72 16.54 -3.29
CA ALA A 185 -3.54 15.84 -2.32
C ALA A 185 -4.40 16.80 -1.50
N ASP A 186 -3.84 17.90 -1.00
CA ASP A 186 -4.59 18.93 -0.27
C ASP A 186 -5.70 19.55 -1.12
N VAL A 187 -5.42 19.85 -2.40
CA VAL A 187 -6.42 20.41 -3.32
C VAL A 187 -7.50 19.37 -3.67
N LEU A 188 -7.13 18.08 -3.80
CA LEU A 188 -8.12 17.01 -3.96
C LEU A 188 -9.04 16.92 -2.74
N VAL A 189 -8.48 16.97 -1.54
CA VAL A 189 -9.25 16.98 -0.28
C VAL A 189 -10.14 18.23 -0.21
N ALA A 190 -9.64 19.39 -0.63
CA ALA A 190 -10.42 20.61 -0.73
C ALA A 190 -11.64 20.44 -1.65
N PHE A 191 -11.48 19.87 -2.84
CA PHE A 191 -12.62 19.60 -3.74
C PHE A 191 -13.67 18.68 -3.12
N ILE A 192 -13.27 17.77 -2.24
CA ILE A 192 -14.19 16.83 -1.57
C ILE A 192 -14.95 17.51 -0.43
N GLN A 193 -14.27 18.39 0.31
CA GLN A 193 -14.84 19.13 1.44
C GLN A 193 -15.81 20.23 1.01
N ILE A 194 -15.59 20.84 -0.15
CA ILE A 194 -16.43 21.91 -0.66
C ILE A 194 -17.84 21.35 -0.98
N PRO A 195 -18.91 21.90 -0.36
CA PRO A 195 -20.27 21.50 -0.70
C PRO A 195 -20.58 21.77 -2.16
N ALA A 196 -21.07 20.75 -2.89
CA ALA A 196 -21.35 20.91 -4.31
C ALA A 196 -22.60 21.76 -4.54
N HIS A 197 -22.43 22.93 -5.16
CA HIS A 197 -23.57 23.80 -5.54
C HIS A 197 -23.95 23.66 -7.01
N ASP A 198 -23.02 23.22 -7.86
CA ASP A 198 -23.24 23.04 -9.28
C ASP A 198 -22.71 21.70 -9.80
N ASN A 199 -22.92 21.43 -11.09
CA ASN A 199 -22.45 20.20 -11.73
C ASN A 199 -20.91 20.13 -11.82
N ALA A 200 -20.22 21.27 -11.87
CA ALA A 200 -18.77 21.30 -11.90
C ALA A 200 -18.18 20.84 -10.56
N ASP A 201 -18.73 21.30 -9.44
CA ASP A 201 -18.33 20.85 -8.10
C ASP A 201 -18.63 19.36 -7.88
N LYS A 202 -19.80 18.86 -8.32
CA LYS A 202 -20.10 17.42 -8.27
C LYS A 202 -19.06 16.61 -9.06
N ARG A 203 -18.71 17.06 -10.26
CA ARG A 203 -17.68 16.43 -11.11
C ARG A 203 -16.31 16.45 -10.43
N ARG A 204 -15.88 17.59 -9.91
CA ARG A 204 -14.59 17.75 -9.20
C ARG A 204 -14.51 16.82 -8.01
N LYS A 205 -15.54 16.81 -7.16
CA LYS A 205 -15.62 15.92 -6.00
C LYS A 205 -15.51 14.45 -6.40
N GLY A 206 -16.25 14.02 -7.42
CA GLY A 206 -16.19 12.64 -7.92
C GLY A 206 -14.82 12.24 -8.45
N LYS A 207 -14.19 13.08 -9.27
CA LYS A 207 -12.83 12.86 -9.77
C LYS A 207 -11.80 12.85 -8.63
N ALA A 208 -11.91 13.79 -7.69
CA ALA A 208 -11.01 13.90 -6.57
C ALA A 208 -11.06 12.69 -5.64
N LEU A 209 -12.27 12.18 -5.34
CA LEU A 209 -12.45 10.93 -4.59
C LEU A 209 -11.77 9.75 -5.28
N LYS A 210 -12.06 9.54 -6.57
CA LYS A 210 -11.46 8.44 -7.34
C LYS A 210 -9.93 8.50 -7.31
N ARG A 211 -9.38 9.69 -7.47
CA ARG A 211 -7.93 9.90 -7.50
C ARG A 211 -7.26 9.71 -6.15
N LEU A 212 -7.88 10.17 -5.04
CA LEU A 212 -7.37 9.87 -3.70
C LEU A 212 -7.45 8.39 -3.36
N VAL A 213 -8.50 7.69 -3.78
CA VAL A 213 -8.58 6.22 -3.63
C VAL A 213 -7.44 5.55 -4.40
N GLU A 214 -7.19 5.97 -5.64
CA GLU A 214 -6.06 5.46 -6.42
C GLU A 214 -4.72 5.71 -5.73
N PHE A 215 -4.46 6.93 -5.24
CA PHE A 215 -3.20 7.25 -4.56
C PHE A 215 -3.01 6.48 -3.25
N SER A 216 -4.08 6.24 -2.51
CA SER A 216 -4.02 5.69 -1.16
C SER A 216 -4.13 4.16 -1.10
N THR A 217 -4.68 3.53 -2.15
CA THR A 217 -4.87 2.06 -2.22
C THR A 217 -4.01 1.36 -3.27
N CYS A 218 -3.47 2.08 -4.26
CA CYS A 218 -2.52 1.50 -5.21
C CYS A 218 -1.18 1.28 -4.50
N PRO A 219 -0.62 0.06 -4.46
CA PRO A 219 0.63 -0.21 -3.75
C PRO A 219 1.80 0.68 -4.21
N LEU A 220 1.88 0.98 -5.51
CA LEU A 220 2.92 1.84 -6.09
C LEU A 220 2.84 3.28 -5.58
N HIS A 221 1.63 3.85 -5.52
CA HIS A 221 1.46 5.20 -5.00
C HIS A 221 1.60 5.21 -3.47
N ARG A 222 1.00 4.25 -2.78
CA ARG A 222 1.05 4.21 -1.32
C ARG A 222 2.50 4.11 -0.79
N SER A 223 3.34 3.28 -1.40
CA SER A 223 4.75 3.17 -1.01
C SER A 223 5.55 4.45 -1.26
N ALA A 224 5.20 5.22 -2.30
CA ALA A 224 5.85 6.49 -2.60
C ALA A 224 5.37 7.64 -1.70
N LEU A 225 4.06 7.70 -1.44
CA LEU A 225 3.42 8.88 -0.86
C LEU A 225 3.24 8.77 0.67
N GLY A 226 3.07 7.55 1.17
CA GLY A 226 3.04 7.20 2.59
C GLY A 226 2.37 8.24 3.49
N ASP A 227 3.14 8.71 4.48
CA ASP A 227 2.67 9.64 5.51
C ASP A 227 2.27 11.02 4.97
N TYR A 228 2.87 11.53 3.89
CA TYR A 228 2.50 12.82 3.32
C TYR A 228 1.06 12.81 2.80
N LEU A 229 0.67 11.71 2.14
CA LEU A 229 -0.70 11.52 1.68
C LEU A 229 -1.65 11.35 2.87
N ALA A 230 -1.26 10.55 3.87
CA ALA A 230 -2.07 10.34 5.07
C ALA A 230 -2.32 11.65 5.83
N ASP A 231 -1.32 12.54 5.95
CA ASP A 231 -1.47 13.83 6.62
C ASP A 231 -2.43 14.76 5.85
N SER A 232 -2.28 14.84 4.53
CA SER A 232 -3.19 15.60 3.65
C SER A 232 -4.65 15.11 3.78
N MET A 233 -4.85 13.80 3.97
CA MET A 233 -6.16 13.15 4.05
C MET A 233 -6.83 13.21 5.44
N ARG A 234 -6.14 13.63 6.50
CA ARG A 234 -6.72 13.71 7.87
C ARG A 234 -8.07 14.45 7.91
N PRO A 235 -8.30 15.53 7.16
CA PRO A 235 -9.58 16.23 7.16
C PRO A 235 -10.74 15.41 6.58
N LEU A 236 -10.47 14.41 5.72
CA LEU A 236 -11.47 13.44 5.28
C LEU A 236 -11.89 12.53 6.43
N TYR A 237 -10.90 12.01 7.17
CA TYR A 237 -11.11 11.10 8.31
C TYR A 237 -11.75 11.80 9.51
N GLY A 238 -11.55 13.13 9.63
CA GLY A 238 -12.15 13.94 10.68
C GLY A 238 -13.67 14.16 10.55
N SER A 239 -14.27 13.86 9.38
CA SER A 239 -15.70 14.05 9.12
C SER A 239 -16.39 12.73 8.79
N ASP A 240 -17.40 12.36 9.58
CA ASP A 240 -18.16 11.12 9.40
C ASP A 240 -18.76 11.02 7.98
N LYS A 241 -19.30 12.12 7.45
CA LYS A 241 -19.84 12.18 6.08
C LYS A 241 -18.77 11.96 5.02
N LEU A 242 -17.63 12.67 5.12
CA LEU A 242 -16.56 12.57 4.12
C LEU A 242 -15.87 11.20 4.18
N THR A 243 -15.72 10.65 5.38
CA THR A 243 -15.22 9.28 5.59
C THR A 243 -16.13 8.27 4.91
N GLN A 244 -17.45 8.40 5.06
CA GLN A 244 -18.41 7.51 4.39
C GLN A 244 -18.36 7.66 2.87
N ASP A 245 -18.31 8.89 2.35
CA ASP A 245 -18.17 9.15 0.90
C ASP A 245 -16.86 8.52 0.35
N PHE A 246 -15.76 8.63 1.09
CA PHE A 246 -14.46 8.06 0.72
C PHE A 246 -14.48 6.52 0.74
N VAL A 247 -15.06 5.92 1.78
CA VAL A 247 -15.20 4.46 1.86
C VAL A 247 -16.12 3.92 0.76
N ALA A 248 -17.23 4.60 0.48
CA ALA A 248 -18.13 4.25 -0.60
C ALA A 248 -17.45 4.32 -1.98
N ALA A 249 -16.45 5.18 -2.14
CA ALA A 249 -15.62 5.26 -3.35
C ALA A 249 -14.51 4.18 -3.42
N GLY A 250 -14.37 3.31 -2.40
CA GLY A 250 -13.36 2.25 -2.34
C GLY A 250 -12.18 2.55 -1.42
N GLY A 251 -12.23 3.62 -0.63
CA GLY A 251 -11.14 4.07 0.25
C GLY A 251 -10.96 3.31 1.57
N LEU A 252 -11.76 2.27 1.84
CA LEU A 252 -11.67 1.51 3.10
C LEU A 252 -10.28 0.90 3.37
N PRO A 253 -9.58 0.32 2.37
CA PRO A 253 -8.25 -0.23 2.62
C PRO A 253 -7.24 0.83 3.05
N ALA A 254 -7.29 2.01 2.43
CA ALA A 254 -6.41 3.13 2.80
C ALA A 254 -6.60 3.52 4.26
N LEU A 255 -7.84 3.59 4.73
CA LEU A 255 -8.14 3.93 6.12
C LEU A 255 -7.59 2.90 7.11
N VAL A 256 -7.69 1.59 6.78
CA VAL A 256 -7.12 0.51 7.61
C VAL A 256 -5.59 0.54 7.60
N LEU A 257 -4.99 0.76 6.44
CA LEU A 257 -3.54 0.83 6.31
C LEU A 257 -2.98 2.08 7.02
N ASP A 258 -3.66 3.23 6.97
CA ASP A 258 -3.26 4.43 7.69
C ASP A 258 -3.39 4.26 9.20
N TRP A 259 -4.38 3.50 9.67
CA TRP A 259 -4.46 3.09 11.06
C TRP A 259 -3.28 2.18 11.47
N ALA A 260 -2.83 1.30 10.58
CA ALA A 260 -1.73 0.38 10.82
C ALA A 260 -0.36 1.09 10.82
N GLU A 261 -0.07 1.88 9.81
CA GLU A 261 1.30 2.26 9.47
C GLU A 261 1.59 3.73 9.72
N SER A 262 0.61 4.62 9.46
CA SER A 262 0.88 6.05 9.29
C SER A 262 0.86 6.88 10.59
N PHE A 263 1.35 8.12 10.51
CA PHE A 263 1.17 9.14 11.57
C PHE A 263 -0.30 9.55 11.79
N ALA A 264 -1.20 9.27 10.84
CA ALA A 264 -2.62 9.53 10.99
C ALA A 264 -3.36 8.47 11.84
N THR A 265 -2.66 7.50 12.44
CA THR A 265 -3.24 6.34 13.15
C THR A 265 -4.42 6.67 14.08
N THR A 266 -4.30 7.68 14.93
CA THR A 266 -5.36 8.10 15.87
C THR A 266 -6.59 8.65 15.15
N THR A 267 -6.39 9.37 14.05
CA THR A 267 -7.48 9.95 13.26
C THR A 267 -8.20 8.85 12.48
N SER A 268 -7.44 7.95 11.85
CA SER A 268 -7.96 6.80 11.11
C SER A 268 -8.69 5.82 12.02
N GLN A 269 -8.19 5.58 13.24
CA GLN A 269 -8.87 4.77 14.24
C GLN A 269 -10.24 5.36 14.60
N LYS A 270 -10.32 6.65 14.93
CA LYS A 270 -11.59 7.32 15.24
C LYS A 270 -12.58 7.26 14.09
N ALA A 271 -12.10 7.40 12.85
CA ALA A 271 -12.92 7.27 11.66
C ALA A 271 -13.45 5.83 11.49
N LEU A 272 -12.60 4.82 11.64
CA LEU A 272 -12.97 3.40 11.58
C LEU A 272 -14.00 3.03 12.68
N ASP A 273 -13.81 3.53 13.91
CA ASP A 273 -14.73 3.27 15.02
C ASP A 273 -16.15 3.78 14.72
N LYS A 274 -16.25 4.92 14.02
CA LYS A 274 -17.54 5.52 13.65
C LYS A 274 -18.15 5.01 12.35
N LEU A 275 -17.41 4.23 11.55
CA LEU A 275 -17.97 3.67 10.33
C LEU A 275 -19.19 2.83 10.64
N HIS A 276 -20.26 2.97 9.86
CA HIS A 276 -21.41 2.09 9.99
C HIS A 276 -21.12 0.73 9.35
N SER A 277 -21.75 -0.34 9.84
CA SER A 277 -21.53 -1.71 9.34
C SER A 277 -21.85 -1.87 7.84
N GLY A 278 -22.74 -1.07 7.27
CA GLY A 278 -22.99 -1.02 5.81
C GLY A 278 -21.77 -0.63 4.96
N ALA A 279 -20.80 0.13 5.51
CA ALA A 279 -19.59 0.54 4.80
C ALA A 279 -18.68 -0.64 4.41
N TRP A 280 -18.87 -1.79 5.07
CA TRP A 280 -18.14 -3.04 4.81
C TRP A 280 -18.77 -3.89 3.72
N GLN A 281 -19.89 -3.46 3.12
CA GLN A 281 -20.53 -4.18 2.02
C GLN A 281 -19.80 -3.92 0.69
N ASN A 282 -19.98 -4.84 -0.27
CA ASN A 282 -19.50 -4.73 -1.66
C ASN A 282 -17.99 -4.46 -1.84
N GLN A 283 -17.16 -4.92 -0.89
CA GLN A 283 -15.71 -4.84 -1.02
C GLN A 283 -15.21 -5.82 -2.08
N SER A 284 -14.34 -5.36 -2.97
CA SER A 284 -13.70 -6.22 -3.96
C SER A 284 -12.70 -7.19 -3.32
N VAL A 285 -12.24 -8.18 -4.08
CA VAL A 285 -11.23 -9.13 -3.62
C VAL A 285 -9.93 -8.41 -3.25
N GLU A 286 -9.51 -7.45 -4.07
CA GLU A 286 -8.30 -6.65 -3.93
C GLU A 286 -8.42 -5.73 -2.70
N SER A 287 -9.57 -5.08 -2.52
CA SER A 287 -9.86 -4.26 -1.33
C SER A 287 -9.70 -5.08 -0.05
N LEU A 288 -10.32 -6.27 0.00
CA LEU A 288 -10.21 -7.16 1.16
C LEU A 288 -8.78 -7.63 1.40
N GLN A 289 -8.01 -7.95 0.35
CA GLN A 289 -6.59 -8.29 0.49
C GLN A 289 -5.77 -7.14 1.08
N HIS A 290 -5.99 -5.90 0.62
CA HIS A 290 -5.32 -4.73 1.17
C HIS A 290 -5.68 -4.47 2.63
N ILE A 291 -6.95 -4.68 3.02
CA ILE A 291 -7.37 -4.60 4.43
C ILE A 291 -6.65 -5.67 5.27
N LEU A 292 -6.55 -6.91 4.78
CA LEU A 292 -5.84 -7.99 5.47
C LEU A 292 -4.34 -7.71 5.59
N ARG A 293 -3.71 -7.08 4.59
CA ARG A 293 -2.31 -6.57 4.70
C ARG A 293 -2.19 -5.52 5.81
N GLY A 294 -3.13 -4.57 5.89
CA GLY A 294 -3.14 -3.60 6.98
C GLY A 294 -3.27 -4.22 8.37
N LEU A 295 -4.06 -5.28 8.51
CA LEU A 295 -4.11 -6.05 9.76
C LEU A 295 -2.78 -6.73 10.09
N ILE A 296 -2.10 -7.30 9.09
CA ILE A 296 -0.76 -7.89 9.26
C ILE A 296 0.21 -6.82 9.75
N HIS A 297 0.32 -5.68 9.07
CA HIS A 297 1.22 -4.59 9.45
C HIS A 297 0.89 -4.04 10.85
N LYS A 298 -0.39 -4.03 11.24
CA LYS A 298 -0.78 -3.65 12.59
C LYS A 298 -0.23 -4.61 13.64
N VAL A 299 -0.25 -5.91 13.38
CA VAL A 299 0.37 -6.92 14.26
C VAL A 299 1.88 -6.82 14.24
N GLU A 300 2.51 -6.57 13.10
CA GLU A 300 3.98 -6.39 13.03
C GLU A 300 4.43 -5.19 13.88
N LYS A 301 3.69 -4.08 13.85
CA LYS A 301 4.02 -2.84 14.56
C LYS A 301 3.66 -2.85 16.05
N ASP A 302 2.44 -3.27 16.39
CA ASP A 302 1.91 -3.25 17.76
C ASP A 302 2.03 -4.63 18.46
N VAL A 303 2.67 -5.61 17.79
CA VAL A 303 2.89 -6.99 18.26
C VAL A 303 1.56 -7.63 18.70
N ASP A 304 1.58 -8.36 19.82
CA ASP A 304 0.46 -9.13 20.32
C ASP A 304 -0.65 -8.26 20.95
N GLU A 305 -0.42 -6.96 21.14
CA GLU A 305 -1.43 -6.03 21.64
C GLU A 305 -2.43 -5.65 20.54
N ALA A 306 -1.98 -5.66 19.27
CA ALA A 306 -2.83 -5.41 18.10
C ALA A 306 -4.07 -6.31 18.07
N VAL A 307 -3.88 -7.62 18.30
CA VAL A 307 -4.93 -8.63 18.11
C VAL A 307 -6.01 -8.61 19.19
N VAL A 308 -5.76 -7.92 20.31
CA VAL A 308 -6.76 -7.71 21.37
C VAL A 308 -7.45 -6.35 21.26
N ASN A 309 -7.04 -5.50 20.31
CA ASN A 309 -7.69 -4.23 20.04
C ASN A 309 -9.15 -4.47 19.57
N PRO A 310 -10.16 -3.84 20.20
CA PRO A 310 -11.57 -3.99 19.81
C PRO A 310 -11.82 -3.67 18.33
N LEU A 311 -11.11 -2.68 17.77
CA LEU A 311 -11.22 -2.34 16.36
C LEU A 311 -10.69 -3.45 15.46
N PHE A 312 -9.55 -4.07 15.81
CA PHE A 312 -9.02 -5.23 15.08
C PHE A 312 -10.05 -6.36 15.03
N VAL A 313 -10.62 -6.71 16.19
CA VAL A 313 -11.66 -7.75 16.34
C VAL A 313 -12.85 -7.41 15.44
N ARG A 314 -13.30 -6.15 15.48
CA ARG A 314 -14.42 -5.67 14.68
C ARG A 314 -14.13 -5.80 13.19
N ILE A 315 -12.97 -5.37 12.70
CA ILE A 315 -12.61 -5.49 11.27
C ILE A 315 -12.67 -6.96 10.84
N VAL A 316 -12.07 -7.87 11.62
CA VAL A 316 -12.11 -9.31 11.34
C VAL A 316 -13.56 -9.83 11.32
N HIS A 317 -14.40 -9.40 12.27
CA HIS A 317 -15.81 -9.76 12.33
C HIS A 317 -16.60 -9.25 11.12
N GLU A 318 -16.41 -7.99 10.72
CA GLU A 318 -17.12 -7.38 9.60
C GLU A 318 -16.77 -8.09 8.27
N ILE A 319 -15.50 -8.46 8.08
CA ILE A 319 -15.06 -9.27 6.93
C ILE A 319 -15.66 -10.68 6.99
N TYR A 320 -15.51 -11.38 8.11
CA TYR A 320 -15.93 -12.78 8.21
C TYR A 320 -17.45 -12.95 8.10
N SER A 321 -18.22 -12.08 8.73
CA SER A 321 -19.69 -12.13 8.71
C SER A 321 -20.30 -11.90 7.32
N ARG A 322 -19.63 -11.14 6.45
CA ARG A 322 -20.12 -10.83 5.09
C ARG A 322 -19.57 -11.73 4.01
N TYR A 323 -18.28 -12.01 4.07
CA TYR A 323 -17.55 -12.67 2.97
C TYR A 323 -17.14 -14.10 3.35
N GLY A 324 -17.42 -14.54 4.58
CA GLY A 324 -17.04 -15.85 5.09
C GLY A 324 -15.53 -16.03 5.17
N LYS A 325 -15.07 -17.27 5.00
CA LYS A 325 -13.65 -17.65 5.12
C LYS A 325 -12.79 -17.31 3.89
N ALA A 326 -13.41 -17.04 2.75
CA ALA A 326 -12.71 -16.93 1.46
C ALA A 326 -11.66 -15.80 1.42
N PRO A 327 -11.89 -14.61 2.01
CA PRO A 327 -10.84 -13.59 2.09
C PRO A 327 -9.64 -14.05 2.91
N PHE A 328 -9.87 -14.73 4.05
CA PHE A 328 -8.79 -15.22 4.91
C PHE A 328 -8.01 -16.35 4.26
N GLU A 329 -8.66 -17.20 3.46
CA GLU A 329 -7.99 -18.24 2.68
C GLU A 329 -6.99 -17.62 1.70
N ARG A 330 -7.44 -16.65 0.88
CA ARG A 330 -6.57 -15.92 -0.06
C ARG A 330 -5.50 -15.12 0.68
N GLY A 331 -5.87 -14.50 1.79
CA GLY A 331 -4.97 -13.68 2.60
C GLY A 331 -3.95 -14.49 3.40
N SER A 332 -4.11 -15.81 3.51
CA SER A 332 -3.25 -16.67 4.33
C SER A 332 -1.79 -16.74 3.86
N GLN A 333 -1.53 -16.31 2.63
CA GLN A 333 -0.19 -16.27 2.02
C GLN A 333 0.40 -14.86 1.97
N LEU A 334 -0.27 -13.85 2.55
CA LEU A 334 0.20 -12.47 2.48
C LEU A 334 1.42 -12.19 3.35
N SER A 335 1.64 -12.98 4.41
CA SER A 335 2.84 -12.90 5.25
C SER A 335 3.22 -14.27 5.77
N HIS A 336 4.53 -14.54 5.77
CA HIS A 336 5.13 -15.70 6.39
C HIS A 336 5.61 -15.41 7.83
N ASN A 337 5.86 -14.14 8.16
CA ASN A 337 6.28 -13.73 9.50
C ASN A 337 5.08 -13.63 10.45
N GLU A 338 3.97 -13.06 9.96
CA GLU A 338 2.74 -12.92 10.73
C GLU A 338 1.63 -13.82 10.18
N ILE A 339 1.54 -15.01 10.77
CA ILE A 339 0.60 -16.06 10.39
C ILE A 339 -0.83 -15.80 10.85
N ILE A 340 -1.17 -14.61 11.36
CA ILE A 340 -2.47 -14.31 11.97
C ILE A 340 -3.63 -14.61 11.01
N ILE A 341 -3.49 -14.23 9.74
CA ILE A 341 -4.54 -14.46 8.73
C ILE A 341 -4.67 -15.96 8.42
N PHE A 342 -3.55 -16.68 8.32
CA PHE A 342 -3.54 -18.14 8.20
C PHE A 342 -4.18 -18.83 9.41
N PHE A 343 -3.89 -18.37 10.63
CA PHE A 343 -4.48 -18.87 11.87
C PHE A 343 -6.00 -18.69 11.87
N LEU A 344 -6.48 -17.49 11.52
CA LEU A 344 -7.91 -17.19 11.41
C LEU A 344 -8.58 -18.09 10.36
N TRP A 345 -8.00 -18.19 9.17
CA TRP A 345 -8.52 -19.06 8.10
C TRP A 345 -8.69 -20.52 8.55
N ARG A 346 -7.66 -21.12 9.18
CA ARG A 346 -7.74 -22.50 9.67
C ARG A 346 -8.85 -22.67 10.70
N ARG A 347 -9.01 -21.70 11.60
CA ARG A 347 -10.00 -21.77 12.69
C ARG A 347 -11.42 -21.59 12.18
N PHE A 348 -11.65 -20.63 11.29
CA PHE A 348 -12.92 -20.48 10.59
C PHE A 348 -13.27 -21.70 9.76
N SER A 349 -12.28 -22.35 9.14
CA SER A 349 -12.50 -23.58 8.36
C SER A 349 -12.87 -24.78 9.24
N SER A 350 -12.22 -24.95 10.40
CA SER A 350 -12.52 -26.07 11.30
C SER A 350 -13.81 -25.90 12.10
N LYS A 351 -14.19 -24.68 12.46
CA LYS A 351 -15.35 -24.40 13.33
C LYS A 351 -16.13 -23.18 12.85
N PRO A 352 -16.77 -23.23 11.67
CA PRO A 352 -17.38 -22.04 11.04
C PRO A 352 -18.47 -21.39 11.89
N ASN A 353 -19.24 -22.19 12.65
CA ASN A 353 -20.32 -21.70 13.49
C ASN A 353 -19.87 -21.09 14.83
N ALA A 354 -18.62 -21.31 15.25
CA ALA A 354 -18.15 -20.91 16.58
C ALA A 354 -17.77 -19.42 16.67
N TYR A 355 -17.63 -18.71 15.55
CA TYR A 355 -17.02 -17.38 15.49
C TYR A 355 -17.92 -16.32 14.83
N LYS A 356 -19.22 -16.37 15.12
CA LYS A 356 -20.21 -15.45 14.53
C LYS A 356 -20.33 -14.10 15.25
N SER A 357 -19.78 -13.97 16.46
CA SER A 357 -19.82 -12.72 17.25
C SER A 357 -18.41 -12.13 17.45
N PRO A 358 -18.30 -10.80 17.68
CA PRO A 358 -17.04 -10.15 18.03
C PRO A 358 -16.37 -10.79 19.26
N GLU A 359 -17.12 -11.17 20.29
CA GLU A 359 -16.59 -11.76 21.53
C GLU A 359 -15.97 -13.12 21.26
N ALA A 360 -16.59 -13.93 20.39
CA ALA A 360 -16.04 -15.22 19.99
C ALA A 360 -14.74 -15.07 19.19
N ILE A 361 -14.66 -14.04 18.34
CA ILE A 361 -13.44 -13.70 17.60
C ILE A 361 -12.36 -13.18 18.56
N LEU A 362 -12.70 -12.31 19.51
CA LEU A 362 -11.77 -11.86 20.55
C LEU A 362 -11.22 -13.03 21.36
N GLY A 363 -12.08 -13.98 21.76
CA GLY A 363 -11.67 -15.21 22.43
C GLY A 363 -10.73 -16.08 21.58
N LEU A 364 -10.88 -16.04 20.25
CA LEU A 364 -9.98 -16.69 19.31
C LEU A 364 -8.64 -15.96 19.19
N LEU A 365 -8.64 -14.64 19.08
CA LEU A 365 -7.44 -13.80 18.97
C LEU A 365 -6.61 -13.80 20.26
N LYS A 366 -7.24 -13.87 21.43
CA LYS A 366 -6.53 -14.13 22.70
C LYS A 366 -5.79 -15.47 22.69
N LYS A 367 -6.29 -16.49 21.98
CA LYS A 367 -5.56 -17.75 21.79
C LYS A 367 -4.38 -17.59 20.84
N TYR A 368 -4.49 -16.73 19.84
CA TYR A 368 -3.38 -16.40 18.94
C TYR A 368 -2.20 -15.79 19.70
N ARG A 369 -2.47 -14.82 20.58
CA ARG A 369 -1.45 -14.22 21.47
C ARG A 369 -0.63 -15.26 22.23
N ASN A 370 -1.28 -16.34 22.67
CA ASN A 370 -0.63 -17.43 23.41
C ASN A 370 0.03 -18.50 22.51
N VAL A 371 0.01 -18.35 21.18
CA VAL A 371 0.72 -19.25 20.27
C VAL A 371 2.22 -18.98 20.42
N PRO A 372 3.04 -19.96 20.82
CA PRO A 372 4.47 -19.78 20.97
C PRO A 372 5.12 -19.31 19.67
N TRP A 373 6.10 -18.41 19.76
CA TRP A 373 6.83 -17.90 18.59
C TRP A 373 7.37 -19.03 17.69
N THR A 374 7.91 -20.10 18.27
CA THR A 374 8.37 -21.29 17.54
C THR A 374 7.27 -21.95 16.70
N THR A 375 6.03 -21.94 17.20
CA THR A 375 4.87 -22.45 16.45
C THR A 375 4.45 -21.48 15.35
N ARG A 376 4.53 -20.16 15.60
CA ARG A 376 4.27 -19.14 14.58
C ARG A 376 5.27 -19.26 13.43
N GLN A 377 6.56 -19.30 13.74
CA GLN A 377 7.66 -19.54 12.80
C GLN A 377 7.46 -20.81 11.99
N ARG A 378 7.12 -21.92 12.65
CA ARG A 378 6.85 -23.19 11.98
C ARG A 378 5.68 -23.10 10.98
N HIS A 379 4.61 -22.41 11.36
CA HIS A 379 3.48 -22.19 10.46
C HIS A 379 3.81 -21.20 9.35
N GLY A 380 4.65 -20.20 9.65
CA GLY A 380 5.22 -19.28 8.68
C GLY A 380 6.01 -20.01 7.60
N TRP A 381 6.76 -21.02 8.01
CA TRP A 381 7.47 -21.90 7.09
C TRP A 381 6.55 -22.58 6.07
N MET A 382 5.33 -22.96 6.47
CA MET A 382 4.35 -23.56 5.57
C MET A 382 3.69 -22.55 4.61
N THR A 383 3.80 -21.25 4.88
CA THR A 383 3.29 -20.16 4.04
C THR A 383 4.39 -19.39 3.32
N LEU A 384 5.67 -19.76 3.53
CA LEU A 384 6.78 -19.26 2.72
C LEU A 384 6.55 -19.58 1.24
N SER A 385 7.02 -18.66 0.39
CA SER A 385 7.25 -18.93 -1.03
C SER A 385 8.22 -20.11 -1.19
N ILE A 386 8.27 -20.70 -2.39
CA ILE A 386 9.22 -21.80 -2.64
C ILE A 386 10.66 -21.32 -2.47
N SER A 387 10.99 -20.07 -2.86
CA SER A 387 12.25 -19.40 -2.53
C SER A 387 12.55 -19.42 -1.04
N GLY A 388 11.66 -18.84 -0.22
CA GLY A 388 11.89 -18.74 1.22
C GLY A 388 12.10 -20.11 1.90
N ARG A 389 11.48 -21.16 1.35
CA ARG A 389 11.71 -22.54 1.83
C ARG A 389 13.08 -23.07 1.43
N TRP A 390 13.59 -22.75 0.23
CA TRP A 390 14.97 -23.05 -0.16
C TRP A 390 15.97 -22.38 0.77
N ASP A 391 15.78 -21.10 1.03
CA ASP A 391 16.69 -20.31 1.86
C ASP A 391 16.75 -20.89 3.28
N CYS A 392 15.61 -21.32 3.81
CA CYS A 392 15.59 -22.02 5.09
C CYS A 392 16.37 -23.34 5.10
N ILE A 393 16.35 -24.09 3.98
CA ILE A 393 17.09 -25.35 3.86
C ILE A 393 18.57 -25.10 3.61
N GLU A 394 18.95 -24.08 2.84
CA GLU A 394 20.35 -23.75 2.56
C GLU A 394 21.04 -23.10 3.77
N MET A 395 20.37 -22.14 4.42
CA MET A 395 20.94 -21.40 5.56
C MET A 395 20.89 -22.18 6.88
N TYR A 396 19.80 -22.90 7.15
CA TYR A 396 19.63 -23.62 8.44
C TYR A 396 19.82 -25.13 8.32
N GLY A 397 19.91 -25.66 7.10
CA GLY A 397 20.07 -27.09 6.84
C GLY A 397 18.80 -27.88 7.15
N CYS A 398 18.67 -29.03 6.48
CA CYS A 398 17.95 -30.15 7.07
C CYS A 398 18.97 -31.24 7.38
N LYS A 399 19.26 -31.45 8.68
CA LYS A 399 20.30 -32.40 9.14
C LYS A 399 20.00 -33.85 8.77
N HIS A 400 18.75 -34.19 8.42
CA HIS A 400 18.36 -35.51 7.95
C HIS A 400 18.59 -35.67 6.43
N ALA A 401 19.24 -36.76 6.05
CA ALA A 401 19.40 -37.16 4.66
C ALA A 401 18.04 -37.35 3.94
N ASP A 402 17.03 -37.85 4.67
CA ASP A 402 15.68 -38.15 4.15
C ASP A 402 14.64 -37.08 4.45
N CYS A 403 15.08 -35.83 4.62
CA CYS A 403 14.18 -34.72 4.93
C CYS A 403 13.11 -34.55 3.83
N PRO A 404 11.82 -34.80 4.13
CA PRO A 404 10.75 -34.73 3.14
C PRO A 404 10.67 -33.35 2.47
N GLU A 405 10.93 -32.30 3.24
CA GLU A 405 11.00 -30.91 2.80
C GLU A 405 12.11 -30.69 1.77
N ARG A 406 13.31 -31.22 2.04
CA ARG A 406 14.45 -31.17 1.11
C ARG A 406 14.18 -31.98 -0.14
N GLN A 407 13.54 -33.15 -0.03
CA GLN A 407 13.21 -33.99 -1.19
C GLN A 407 12.17 -33.35 -2.11
N VAL A 408 11.12 -32.73 -1.56
CA VAL A 408 10.12 -31.99 -2.34
C VAL A 408 10.76 -30.82 -3.08
N LEU A 409 11.67 -30.09 -2.42
CA LEU A 409 12.38 -28.99 -3.03
C LEU A 409 13.37 -29.48 -4.10
N LEU A 410 14.19 -30.49 -3.82
CA LEU A 410 15.08 -31.12 -4.81
C LEU A 410 14.32 -31.63 -6.04
N TYR A 411 13.14 -32.23 -5.86
CA TYR A 411 12.25 -32.61 -6.95
C TYR A 411 11.79 -31.40 -7.79
N LEU A 412 11.44 -30.27 -7.15
CA LEU A 412 11.11 -29.04 -7.85
C LEU A 412 12.33 -28.45 -8.58
N LYS A 413 13.53 -28.54 -8.01
CA LYS A 413 14.80 -28.15 -8.68
C LYS A 413 15.19 -29.06 -9.84
N GLU A 414 14.96 -30.36 -9.75
CA GLU A 414 15.14 -31.28 -10.88
C GLU A 414 14.13 -31.01 -12.00
N LYS A 415 12.91 -30.60 -11.63
CA LYS A 415 11.92 -30.10 -12.60
C LYS A 415 12.34 -28.76 -13.23
N ARG A 416 12.97 -27.85 -12.49
CA ARG A 416 13.57 -26.59 -12.99
C ARG A 416 14.61 -26.84 -14.11
N ILE A 417 15.39 -27.91 -14.00
CA ILE A 417 16.39 -28.29 -15.03
C ILE A 417 15.72 -28.91 -16.27
N ARG A 418 14.45 -29.36 -16.18
CA ARG A 418 13.78 -30.14 -17.23
C ARG A 418 12.55 -29.48 -17.86
N ALA A 419 11.99 -28.39 -17.32
CA ALA A 419 10.73 -27.82 -17.80
C ALA A 419 10.90 -26.46 -18.51
N LYS A 420 10.64 -26.43 -19.82
CA LYS A 420 9.93 -25.30 -20.44
C LYS A 420 8.53 -25.19 -19.79
N PRO A 421 7.94 -23.99 -19.70
CA PRO A 421 6.79 -23.72 -18.83
C PRO A 421 5.57 -24.54 -19.25
N ALA A 422 5.18 -25.50 -18.41
CA ALA A 422 3.94 -26.25 -18.55
C ALA A 422 3.00 -25.86 -17.41
N GLN A 423 1.97 -25.07 -17.75
CA GLN A 423 0.82 -24.78 -16.90
C GLN A 423 0.18 -26.08 -16.38
N GLY A 424 -0.06 -26.16 -15.07
CA GLY A 424 -1.15 -27.03 -14.57
C GLY A 424 -0.95 -27.85 -13.29
N MET A 425 0.11 -27.69 -12.48
CA MET A 425 0.39 -28.69 -11.42
C MET A 425 0.61 -28.16 -9.99
N LEU A 426 -0.04 -27.07 -9.59
CA LEU A 426 0.07 -26.51 -8.22
C LEU A 426 -0.97 -27.04 -7.19
N ARG A 427 -1.71 -28.12 -7.48
CA ARG A 427 -2.82 -28.58 -6.61
C ARG A 427 -2.55 -29.81 -5.73
N SER A 428 -1.35 -30.40 -5.70
CA SER A 428 -1.13 -31.67 -4.98
C SER A 428 -0.02 -31.67 -3.92
N VAL A 429 0.30 -30.54 -3.30
CA VAL A 429 1.10 -30.59 -2.05
C VAL A 429 0.16 -31.01 -0.92
N ARG A 430 0.26 -32.28 -0.50
CA ARG A 430 -0.54 -32.84 0.62
C ARG A 430 -0.37 -31.98 1.87
N VAL A 431 -1.49 -31.54 2.42
CA VAL A 431 -1.58 -30.98 3.78
C VAL A 431 -1.27 -32.11 4.76
N TRP A 432 -0.20 -31.97 5.55
CA TRP A 432 0.16 -32.93 6.59
C TRP A 432 -0.99 -33.12 7.59
N THR A 433 -1.30 -34.37 7.89
CA THR A 433 -2.36 -34.76 8.82
C THR A 433 -1.84 -34.80 10.26
N LYS A 434 -2.76 -34.92 11.21
CA LYS A 434 -2.45 -35.04 12.65
C LYS A 434 -1.61 -36.29 12.97
N ALA A 435 -1.66 -37.31 12.12
CA ALA A 435 -0.89 -38.55 12.26
C ALA A 435 0.57 -38.33 11.89
N ASP A 436 0.81 -37.68 10.74
CA ASP A 436 2.16 -37.33 10.27
C ASP A 436 2.90 -36.44 11.30
N TRP A 437 2.14 -35.62 12.03
CA TRP A 437 2.63 -34.76 13.11
C TRP A 437 3.06 -35.52 14.38
N LYS A 438 2.37 -36.63 14.70
CA LYS A 438 2.65 -37.43 15.90
C LYS A 438 3.98 -38.16 15.74
N THR A 439 4.20 -38.74 14.57
CA THR A 439 5.44 -39.45 14.21
C THR A 439 6.64 -38.52 14.32
N HIS A 440 6.60 -37.33 13.70
CA HIS A 440 7.71 -36.37 13.78
C HIS A 440 8.01 -35.88 15.21
N LYS A 441 6.98 -35.75 16.06
CA LYS A 441 7.15 -35.34 17.47
C LYS A 441 7.78 -36.43 18.33
N GLU A 442 7.53 -37.69 18.02
CA GLU A 442 8.16 -38.86 18.65
C GLU A 442 9.63 -38.95 18.22
N THR A 443 9.94 -38.77 16.94
CA THR A 443 11.33 -38.78 16.42
C THR A 443 12.19 -37.66 17.00
N CYS A 444 11.65 -36.43 17.13
CA CYS A 444 12.39 -35.34 17.76
C CYS A 444 12.60 -35.54 19.27
N LYS A 445 11.70 -36.22 19.98
CA LYS A 445 11.88 -36.55 21.39
C LYS A 445 13.02 -37.55 21.58
N GLU A 446 13.05 -38.61 20.78
CA GLU A 446 14.13 -39.62 20.81
C GLU A 446 15.50 -38.98 20.57
N MET A 447 15.61 -38.02 19.65
CA MET A 447 16.85 -37.26 19.42
C MET A 447 17.28 -36.38 20.59
N THR A 448 16.35 -35.89 21.40
CA THR A 448 16.68 -35.05 22.57
C THR A 448 17.22 -35.93 23.70
N THR A 449 16.71 -37.16 23.82
CA THR A 449 17.19 -38.18 24.76
C THR A 449 18.58 -38.68 24.36
N MET A 450 18.79 -39.01 23.08
CA MET A 450 20.10 -39.46 22.57
C MET A 450 21.19 -38.39 22.69
N LYS A 451 20.85 -37.10 22.56
CA LYS A 451 21.81 -36.00 22.80
C LYS A 451 22.17 -35.84 24.27
N LYS A 452 21.25 -36.15 25.18
CA LYS A 452 21.50 -36.14 26.62
C LYS A 452 22.40 -37.31 27.02
N GLU A 453 22.12 -38.49 26.49
CA GLU A 453 22.93 -39.70 26.71
C GLU A 453 24.33 -39.56 26.09
N ALA A 454 24.46 -38.92 24.92
CA ALA A 454 25.76 -38.64 24.31
C ALA A 454 26.60 -37.59 25.07
N MET A 455 25.96 -36.63 25.75
CA MET A 455 26.65 -35.66 26.62
C MET A 455 27.04 -36.24 27.98
N GLU A 456 26.34 -37.26 28.48
CA GLU A 456 26.67 -37.97 29.73
C GLU A 456 27.81 -38.99 29.57
N VAL A 457 28.23 -39.29 28.34
CA VAL A 457 29.39 -40.17 28.04
C VAL A 457 30.70 -39.36 27.89
N GLU A 458 30.64 -38.03 27.85
CA GLU A 458 31.81 -37.12 27.72
C GLU A 458 32.17 -36.36 29.03
N ILE A 459 31.71 -36.84 30.20
CA ILE A 459 32.22 -36.45 31.53
C ILE A 459 32.76 -37.71 32.20
#